data_AF-A0A081BVK1-F1
#
_entry.id   AF-A0A081BVK1-F1
#
_cell.length_a   1.000
_cell.length_b   1.000
_cell.length_c   1.000
_cell.angle_alpha   90.00
_cell.angle_beta   90.00
_cell.angle_gamma   90.00
#
_symmetry.space_group_name_H-M   'P 1'
#
loop_
_entity.id
_entity.type
_entity.pdbx_description
1 polymer ?
#
loop_
_entity_poly.entity_id
_entity_poly.type
_entity_poly.pdbx_seq_one_letter_code
_entity_poly.pdbx_strand_id
1 'polypeptide(L)'
;MGVNTDWIRQCQQAIVGLDTAPLIYYIEEHPHYLKVVDPFFDALDRGEFTVITSTVTLLEVLVQPLRSGETTLIDEYKDILLHAPNVTTFDMNPVIAEEASKLRANYRLRTPDAIQIATALQGK
;
A
#
# COMPACT_ATOMS: atom_id res chain seq x y z
N MET A 1 -16.78 -13.48 -16.43
CA MET A 1 -15.52 -13.01 -17.07
C MET A 1 -14.46 -13.02 -15.99
N GLY A 2 -13.39 -13.79 -16.17
CA GLY A 2 -12.26 -13.81 -15.23
C GLY A 2 -11.48 -12.50 -15.35
N VAL A 3 -10.94 -12.01 -14.23
CA VAL A 3 -9.99 -10.89 -14.25
C VAL A 3 -8.67 -11.42 -14.81
N ASN A 4 -8.05 -10.68 -15.73
CA ASN A 4 -6.70 -11.01 -16.19
C ASN A 4 -5.70 -10.67 -15.08
N THR A 5 -5.01 -11.68 -14.56
CA THR A 5 -4.01 -11.58 -13.50
C THR A 5 -2.56 -11.76 -14.00
N ASP A 6 -2.34 -11.83 -15.31
CA ASP A 6 -1.01 -12.05 -15.89
C ASP A 6 0.00 -10.96 -15.51
N TRP A 7 -0.49 -9.76 -15.19
CA TRP A 7 0.34 -8.64 -14.74
C TRP A 7 1.07 -8.92 -13.42
N ILE A 8 0.54 -9.78 -12.55
CA ILE A 8 1.16 -10.15 -11.27
C ILE A 8 2.50 -10.85 -11.49
N ARG A 9 2.68 -11.54 -12.63
CA ARG A 9 3.97 -12.16 -12.97
C ARG A 9 5.11 -11.15 -13.08
N GLN A 10 4.79 -9.88 -13.38
CA GLN A 10 5.77 -8.81 -13.45
C GLN A 10 6.29 -8.40 -12.07
N CYS A 11 5.55 -8.74 -11.00
CA CYS A 11 5.94 -8.48 -9.63
C CYS A 11 6.88 -9.55 -9.06
N GLN A 12 7.00 -10.73 -9.68
CA GLN A 12 7.76 -11.84 -9.11
C GLN A 12 9.20 -11.43 -8.78
N GLN A 13 9.61 -11.70 -7.54
CA GLN A 13 10.91 -11.35 -6.97
C GLN A 13 11.23 -9.84 -6.96
N ALA A 14 10.22 -8.97 -7.19
CA ALA A 14 10.35 -7.53 -7.12
C ALA A 14 9.96 -7.00 -5.73
N ILE A 15 10.34 -5.74 -5.49
CA ILE A 15 9.80 -4.92 -4.41
C ILE A 15 8.74 -4.01 -5.01
N VAL A 16 7.50 -4.13 -4.54
CA VAL A 16 6.34 -3.41 -5.08
C VAL A 16 5.93 -2.28 -4.13
N GLY A 17 5.84 -1.05 -4.64
CA GLY A 17 5.23 0.05 -3.89
C GLY A 17 3.71 -0.09 -3.85
N LEU A 18 3.11 -0.09 -2.66
CA LEU A 18 1.66 -0.22 -2.47
C LEU A 18 1.06 1.12 -2.04
N ASP A 19 0.08 1.59 -2.82
CA ASP A 19 -0.78 2.72 -2.48
C ASP A 19 -1.91 2.30 -1.53
N THR A 20 -2.62 3.27 -0.97
CA THR A 20 -3.68 3.05 0.02
C THR A 20 -4.90 2.35 -0.56
N ALA A 21 -5.33 2.72 -1.77
CA ALA A 21 -6.60 2.24 -2.32
C ALA A 21 -6.68 0.71 -2.54
N PRO A 22 -5.65 0.02 -3.10
CA PRO A 22 -5.67 -1.44 -3.21
C PRO A 22 -5.80 -2.16 -1.87
N LEU A 23 -5.20 -1.62 -0.80
CA LEU A 23 -5.31 -2.19 0.55
C LEU A 23 -6.74 -2.07 1.09
N ILE A 24 -7.37 -0.90 0.93
CA ILE A 24 -8.78 -0.68 1.29
C ILE A 24 -9.67 -1.67 0.52
N TYR A 25 -9.45 -1.82 -0.79
CA TYR A 25 -10.28 -2.71 -1.61
C TYR A 25 -10.17 -4.18 -1.21
N TYR A 26 -9.02 -4.60 -0.69
CA TYR A 26 -8.80 -5.94 -0.21
C TYR A 26 -9.47 -6.17 1.15
N ILE A 27 -9.16 -5.33 2.14
CA ILE A 27 -9.66 -5.49 3.52
C ILE A 27 -11.17 -5.29 3.60
N GLU A 28 -11.71 -4.27 2.92
CA GLU A 28 -13.15 -3.97 2.93
C GLU A 28 -13.94 -4.72 1.85
N GLU A 29 -13.33 -5.72 1.20
CA GLU A 29 -13.96 -6.57 0.18
C GLU A 29 -14.69 -5.79 -0.93
N HIS A 30 -14.06 -4.73 -1.46
CA HIS A 30 -14.74 -3.79 -2.35
C HIS A 30 -15.34 -4.51 -3.59
N PRO A 31 -16.65 -4.39 -3.86
CA PRO A 31 -17.39 -5.30 -4.74
C PRO A 31 -16.90 -5.32 -6.20
N HIS A 32 -16.30 -4.23 -6.66
CA HIS A 32 -15.80 -4.09 -8.03
C HIS A 32 -14.31 -4.39 -8.17
N TYR A 33 -13.52 -4.23 -7.09
CA TYR A 33 -12.06 -4.24 -7.16
C TYR A 33 -11.44 -5.44 -6.46
N LEU A 34 -12.16 -6.10 -5.54
CA LEU A 34 -11.66 -7.29 -4.84
C LEU A 34 -11.14 -8.33 -5.82
N LYS A 35 -11.91 -8.65 -6.88
CA LYS A 35 -11.49 -9.63 -7.91
C LYS A 35 -10.17 -9.30 -8.62
N VAL A 36 -9.72 -8.04 -8.56
CA VAL A 36 -8.47 -7.58 -9.16
C VAL A 36 -7.32 -7.62 -8.15
N VAL A 37 -7.57 -7.23 -6.91
CA VAL A 37 -6.53 -7.11 -5.87
C VAL A 37 -6.33 -8.41 -5.09
N ASP A 38 -7.36 -9.24 -4.95
CA ASP A 38 -7.33 -10.50 -4.21
C ASP A 38 -6.20 -11.44 -4.71
N PRO A 39 -6.04 -11.68 -6.03
CA PRO A 39 -4.92 -12.49 -6.52
C PRO A 39 -3.53 -11.88 -6.26
N PHE A 40 -3.45 -10.56 -6.08
CA PHE A 40 -2.20 -9.86 -5.75
C PHE A 40 -1.81 -10.10 -4.29
N PHE A 41 -2.76 -9.94 -3.36
CA PHE A 41 -2.51 -10.22 -1.94
C PHE A 41 -2.29 -11.71 -1.67
N ASP A 42 -3.00 -12.59 -2.37
CA ASP A 42 -2.73 -14.04 -2.38
C ASP A 42 -1.28 -14.37 -2.78
N ALA A 43 -0.73 -13.71 -3.80
CA ALA A 43 0.64 -13.90 -4.25
C ALA A 43 1.67 -13.30 -3.27
N LEU A 44 1.33 -12.17 -2.65
CA LEU A 44 2.11 -11.55 -1.59
C LEU A 44 2.21 -12.46 -0.35
N ASP A 45 1.11 -13.07 0.07
CA ASP A 45 1.07 -14.00 1.21
C ASP A 45 1.88 -15.28 0.95
N ARG A 46 1.94 -15.74 -0.31
CA ARG A 46 2.84 -16.82 -0.74
C ARG A 46 4.31 -16.44 -0.82
N GLY A 47 4.65 -15.16 -0.63
CA GLY A 47 6.02 -14.65 -0.70
C GLY A 47 6.60 -14.62 -2.11
N GLU A 48 5.75 -14.48 -3.14
CA GLU A 48 6.24 -14.36 -4.53
C GLU A 48 6.96 -13.03 -4.78
N PHE A 49 6.68 -12.02 -3.96
CA PHE A 49 7.31 -10.69 -3.93
C PHE A 49 7.12 -10.05 -2.56
N THR A 50 7.70 -8.87 -2.36
CA THR A 50 7.48 -8.05 -1.16
C THR A 50 6.87 -6.71 -1.51
N VAL A 51 6.20 -6.11 -0.53
CA VAL A 51 5.53 -4.82 -0.63
C VAL A 51 6.16 -3.82 0.32
N ILE A 52 6.31 -2.59 -0.17
CA ILE A 52 6.70 -1.43 0.61
C ILE A 52 5.60 -0.38 0.54
N THR A 53 5.28 0.23 1.67
CA THR A 53 4.36 1.36 1.78
C THR A 53 4.80 2.35 2.84
N SER A 54 4.13 3.49 2.97
CA SER A 54 4.45 4.54 3.94
C SER A 54 3.54 4.49 5.17
N THR A 55 4.00 5.02 6.32
CA THR A 55 3.11 5.33 7.44
C THR A 55 2.00 6.33 7.07
N VAL A 56 2.10 7.03 5.94
CA VAL A 56 0.98 7.78 5.35
C VAL A 56 -0.21 6.88 4.99
N THR A 57 0.02 5.65 4.54
CA THR A 57 -1.06 4.67 4.31
C THR A 57 -1.81 4.38 5.60
N LEU A 58 -1.08 4.15 6.70
CA LEU A 58 -1.67 3.94 8.03
C LEU A 58 -2.49 5.15 8.47
N LEU A 59 -1.98 6.36 8.26
CA LEU A 59 -2.72 7.60 8.53
C LEU A 59 -4.05 7.62 7.76
N GLU A 60 -4.02 7.33 6.47
CA GLU A 60 -5.18 7.43 5.57
C GLU A 60 -6.26 6.39 5.90
N VAL A 61 -5.88 5.12 6.08
CA VAL A 61 -6.85 4.03 6.31
C VAL A 61 -7.53 4.13 7.68
N LEU A 62 -6.86 4.69 8.69
CA LEU A 62 -7.43 4.76 10.04
C LEU A 62 -8.45 5.90 10.22
N VAL A 63 -8.51 6.89 9.33
CA VAL A 63 -9.39 8.06 9.51
C VAL A 63 -10.86 7.68 9.59
N GLN A 64 -11.36 6.87 8.64
CA GLN A 64 -12.78 6.52 8.60
C GLN A 64 -13.15 5.58 9.75
N PRO A 65 -12.42 4.47 10.02
CA PRO A 65 -12.75 3.54 11.10
C PRO A 65 -12.73 4.21 12.48
N LEU A 66 -11.80 5.14 12.72
CA LEU A 66 -11.76 5.93 13.96
C LEU A 66 -12.99 6.83 14.12
N ARG A 67 -13.53 7.38 13.03
CA ARG A 67 -14.73 8.23 13.07
C ARG A 67 -16.00 7.43 13.33
N SER A 68 -16.08 6.20 12.82
CA SER A 68 -17.22 5.31 12.99
C SER A 68 -17.12 4.42 14.24
N GLY A 69 -15.96 4.35 14.89
CA GLY A 69 -15.74 3.50 16.06
C GLY A 69 -15.59 2.01 15.70
N GLU A 70 -15.20 1.70 14.47
CA GLU A 70 -15.05 0.34 13.94
C GLU A 70 -13.71 -0.26 14.38
N THR A 71 -13.62 -0.69 15.63
CA THR A 71 -12.35 -1.16 16.24
C THR A 71 -11.78 -2.38 15.54
N THR A 72 -12.63 -3.29 15.05
CA THR A 72 -12.17 -4.48 14.31
C THR A 72 -11.43 -4.08 13.03
N LEU A 73 -11.99 -3.16 12.25
CA LEU A 73 -11.36 -2.69 11.02
C LEU A 73 -10.06 -1.92 11.29
N ILE A 74 -9.98 -1.18 12.41
CA ILE A 74 -8.73 -0.54 12.86
C ILE A 74 -7.64 -1.58 13.11
N ASP A 75 -7.97 -2.67 13.80
CA ASP A 75 -7.02 -3.71 14.16
C ASP A 75 -6.58 -4.50 12.92
N GLU A 76 -7.49 -4.80 11.98
CA GLU A 76 -7.16 -5.43 10.69
C GLU A 76 -6.17 -4.60 9.86
N TYR A 77 -6.39 -3.27 9.75
CA TYR A 77 -5.45 -2.40 9.06
C TYR A 77 -4.07 -2.39 9.72
N LYS A 78 -4.01 -2.37 11.05
CA LYS A 78 -2.74 -2.37 11.79
C LYS A 78 -2.01 -3.71 11.67
N ASP A 79 -2.72 -4.81 11.80
CA ASP A 79 -2.14 -6.15 11.70
C ASP A 79 -1.48 -6.34 10.34
N ILE A 80 -2.15 -5.94 9.26
CA ILE A 80 -1.56 -6.04 7.92
C ILE A 80 -0.39 -5.07 7.74
N LEU A 81 -0.55 -3.79 8.09
CA LEU A 81 0.50 -2.79 7.81
C LEU A 81 1.74 -2.93 8.69
N LEU A 82 1.60 -3.45 9.91
CA LEU A 82 2.67 -3.46 10.91
C LEU A 82 3.23 -4.85 11.18
N HIS A 83 2.47 -5.90 10.86
CA HIS A 83 2.80 -7.26 11.30
C HIS A 83 2.73 -8.32 10.18
N ALA A 84 2.11 -8.05 9.03
CA ALA A 84 2.05 -9.04 7.96
C ALA A 84 3.44 -9.38 7.39
N PRO A 85 3.68 -10.66 7.08
CA PRO A 85 4.88 -11.05 6.34
C PRO A 85 4.89 -10.39 4.95
N ASN A 86 6.08 -10.16 4.41
CA ASN A 86 6.28 -9.58 3.09
C ASN A 86 5.76 -8.14 2.90
N VAL A 87 5.18 -7.52 3.93
CA VAL A 87 4.81 -6.10 3.96
C VAL A 87 5.80 -5.34 4.82
N THR A 88 6.32 -4.22 4.31
CA THR A 88 7.14 -3.30 5.10
C THR A 88 6.59 -1.88 5.01
N THR A 89 6.18 -1.34 6.15
CA THR A 89 5.75 0.05 6.27
C THR A 89 6.92 0.91 6.74
N PHE A 90 7.31 1.89 5.92
CA PHE A 90 8.41 2.81 6.22
C PHE A 90 7.90 4.07 6.91
N ASP A 91 8.59 4.46 7.98
CA ASP A 91 8.39 5.74 8.65
C ASP A 91 8.76 6.90 7.74
N MET A 92 7.90 7.93 7.72
CA MET A 92 8.26 9.21 7.11
C MET A 92 9.46 9.82 7.84
N ASN A 93 10.53 10.06 7.11
CA ASN A 93 11.78 10.64 7.60
C ASN A 93 12.24 11.80 6.68
N PRO A 94 13.25 12.60 7.07
CA PRO A 94 13.70 13.73 6.27
C PRO A 94 14.17 13.37 4.85
N VAL A 95 14.74 12.18 4.66
CA VAL A 95 15.20 11.72 3.32
C VAL A 95 14.00 11.51 2.39
N ILE A 96 12.96 10.82 2.87
CA ILE A 96 11.70 10.65 2.12
C ILE A 96 11.04 12.00 1.85
N ALA A 97 11.00 12.89 2.84
CA ALA A 97 10.36 14.19 2.71
C ALA A 97 11.05 15.08 1.66
N GLU A 98 12.39 15.06 1.61
CA GLU A 98 13.15 15.79 0.61
C GLU A 98 12.92 15.22 -0.79
N GLU A 99 12.95 13.90 -0.94
CA GLU A 99 12.72 13.24 -2.23
C GLU A 99 11.28 13.45 -2.73
N ALA A 100 10.29 13.33 -1.85
CA ALA A 100 8.90 13.65 -2.17
C ALA A 100 8.75 15.11 -2.61
N SER A 101 9.47 16.04 -1.97
CA SER A 101 9.47 17.45 -2.36
C SER A 101 10.03 17.68 -3.77
N LYS A 102 11.11 16.97 -4.14
CA LYS A 102 11.67 16.99 -5.51
C LYS A 102 10.68 16.44 -6.52
N LEU A 103 10.05 15.31 -6.21
CA LEU A 103 9.01 14.72 -7.07
C LEU A 103 7.84 15.69 -7.29
N ARG A 104 7.38 16.38 -6.25
CA ARG A 104 6.31 17.38 -6.38
C ARG A 104 6.71 18.58 -7.21
N ALA A 105 7.93 19.09 -7.04
CA ALA A 105 8.44 20.22 -7.81
C ALA A 105 8.47 19.92 -9.32
N ASN A 106 8.85 18.69 -9.67
CA ASN A 106 9.04 18.28 -11.07
C ASN A 106 7.76 17.74 -11.73
N TYR A 107 6.90 17.04 -10.98
CA TYR A 107 5.77 16.29 -11.53
C TYR A 107 4.40 16.73 -11.01
N ARG A 108 4.34 17.78 -10.16
CA ARG A 108 3.09 18.34 -9.60
C ARG A 108 2.19 17.33 -8.87
N LEU A 109 2.81 16.32 -8.26
CA LEU A 109 2.10 15.31 -7.48
C LEU A 109 1.45 15.91 -6.22
N ARG A 110 0.37 15.27 -5.76
CA ARG A 110 -0.17 15.55 -4.42
C ARG A 110 0.82 15.03 -3.38
N THR A 111 0.75 15.58 -2.17
CA THR A 111 1.71 15.23 -1.11
C THR A 111 1.71 13.74 -0.76
N PRO A 112 0.56 13.06 -0.56
CA PRO A 112 0.55 11.62 -0.27
C PRO A 112 1.14 10.80 -1.41
N ASP A 113 0.71 11.04 -2.65
CA ASP A 113 1.22 10.34 -3.84
C ASP A 113 2.76 10.46 -3.95
N ALA A 114 3.29 11.66 -3.70
CA ALA A 114 4.74 11.90 -3.74
C ALA A 114 5.49 11.18 -2.61
N ILE A 115 4.89 11.08 -1.42
CA ILE A 115 5.47 10.34 -0.29
C ILE A 115 5.50 8.85 -0.61
N GLN A 116 4.41 8.27 -1.13
CA GLN A 116 4.37 6.85 -1.50
C GLN A 116 5.47 6.50 -2.52
N ILE A 117 5.63 7.32 -3.56
CA ILE A 117 6.67 7.10 -4.57
C ILE A 117 8.06 7.26 -3.96
N ALA A 118 8.31 8.31 -3.17
CA ALA A 118 9.60 8.51 -2.50
C ALA A 118 9.95 7.34 -1.56
N THR A 119 8.97 6.84 -0.81
CA THR A 119 9.12 5.66 0.05
C THR A 119 9.48 4.42 -0.77
N ALA A 120 8.78 4.16 -1.88
CA ALA A 120 9.08 3.03 -2.75
C ALA A 120 10.46 3.13 -3.42
N LEU A 121 10.95 4.35 -3.69
CA LEU A 121 12.29 4.58 -4.23
C LEU A 121 13.39 4.36 -3.18
N GLN A 122 13.13 4.67 -1.90
CA GLN A 122 14.10 4.46 -0.82
C GLN A 122 14.21 2.98 -0.43
N GLY A 123 13.11 2.24 -0.48
CA GLY A 123 13.06 0.83 -0.07
C GLY A 123 13.60 -0.18 -1.09
N LYS A 124 14.13 0.29 -2.23
CA LYS A 124 14.77 -0.53 -3.26
C LYS A 124 16.19 -0.94 -2.93
#